data_AF-A0A2U8HN05-F1
#
_entry.id   AF-A0A2U8HN05-F1
#
_cell.length_a   1.000
_cell.length_b   1.000
_cell.length_c   1.000
_cell.angle_alpha   90.00
_cell.angle_beta   90.00
_cell.angle_gamma   90.00
#
_symmetry.space_group_name_H-M   'P 1'
#
loop_
_entity.id
_entity.type
_entity.pdbx_description
1 polymer ?
#
loop_
_entity_poly.entity_id
_entity_poly.type
_entity_poly.pdbx_seq_one_letter_code
_entity_poly.pdbx_strand_id
1 'polypeptide(L)'
;MTRSLHVPGASLRATELVALRETAREHFHPWFAGDWPGAVLVADFRPSMLSGQLRAFRSVAAAEALALIGWRVVQDGGWVALLALGASAPVVVPSAQGETGMREIITGLVAAHEAAEAMALAGSFDDPPLVPGLGALDALALPGAGLVIASGFEMPGQGLGARLETLCRAHLLRLLHVTDGKDGDPDPQCGLVALDANLPPEQVAPYLGQALRRACPYG
;
A
#
# COMPACT_ATOMS: atom_id res chain seq x y z
N MET A 1 3.90 29.52 1.50
CA MET A 1 3.87 29.17 2.94
C MET A 1 4.62 27.86 3.08
N THR A 2 5.80 27.88 3.70
CA THR A 2 6.63 26.70 3.92
C THR A 2 5.94 25.82 4.96
N ARG A 3 5.27 24.76 4.52
CA ARG A 3 4.70 23.75 5.44
C ARG A 3 5.86 23.14 6.20
N SER A 4 5.89 23.33 7.52
CA SER A 4 6.90 22.76 8.39
C SER A 4 6.90 21.23 8.23
N LEU A 5 7.98 20.70 7.65
CA LEU A 5 8.29 19.27 7.40
C LEU A 5 8.57 18.49 8.70
N HIS A 6 7.83 18.75 9.77
CA HIS A 6 7.97 17.98 11.01
C HIS A 6 6.62 17.48 11.49
N VAL A 7 6.13 16.47 10.80
CA VAL A 7 5.05 15.61 11.30
C VAL A 7 5.75 14.51 12.14
N PRO A 8 5.46 14.39 13.44
CA PRO A 8 5.85 13.20 14.20
C PRO A 8 5.42 11.96 13.41
N GLY A 9 6.27 10.94 13.27
CA GLY A 9 5.93 9.72 12.48
C GLY A 9 6.05 9.85 10.95
N ALA A 10 6.68 10.91 10.44
CA ALA A 10 6.99 11.04 9.01
C ALA A 10 7.98 9.98 8.47
N SER A 11 8.83 9.42 9.34
CA SER A 11 9.86 8.46 8.92
C SER A 11 9.37 7.02 9.02
N LEU A 12 9.58 6.26 7.95
CA LEU A 12 9.27 4.84 7.88
C LEU A 12 10.43 4.00 8.42
N ARG A 13 10.21 3.16 9.44
CA ARG A 13 11.28 2.30 10.01
C ARG A 13 10.99 0.82 9.83
N ALA A 14 12.01 0.08 9.40
CA ALA A 14 11.92 -1.37 9.24
C ALA A 14 11.52 -2.09 10.54
N THR A 15 12.04 -1.65 11.69
CA THR A 15 11.72 -2.25 13.00
C THR A 15 10.24 -2.13 13.36
N GLU A 16 9.61 -1.03 12.99
CA GLU A 16 8.18 -0.79 13.23
C GLU A 16 7.34 -1.68 12.30
N LEU A 17 7.67 -1.73 11.00
CA LEU A 17 6.98 -2.61 10.06
C LEU A 17 7.14 -4.11 10.37
N VAL A 18 8.30 -4.53 10.92
CA VAL A 18 8.48 -5.91 11.38
C VAL A 18 7.60 -6.21 12.60
N ALA A 19 7.45 -5.26 13.52
CA ALA A 19 6.62 -5.43 14.72
C ALA A 19 5.12 -5.62 14.39
N LEU A 20 4.65 -5.07 13.27
CA LEU A 20 3.26 -5.23 12.80
C LEU A 20 2.86 -6.68 12.49
N ARG A 21 3.81 -7.62 12.45
CA ARG A 21 3.55 -9.04 12.29
C ARG A 21 2.54 -9.58 13.31
N GLU A 22 2.72 -9.25 14.59
CA GLU A 22 1.83 -9.76 15.65
C GLU A 22 0.45 -9.09 15.55
N THR A 23 0.41 -7.79 15.24
CA THR A 23 -0.85 -7.06 14.98
C THR A 23 -1.63 -7.68 13.81
N ALA A 24 -0.94 -8.06 12.72
CA ALA A 24 -1.56 -8.76 11.60
C ALA A 24 -2.12 -10.13 12.05
N ARG A 25 -1.37 -10.87 12.85
CA ARG A 25 -1.79 -12.19 13.36
C ARG A 25 -3.03 -12.11 14.23
N GLU A 26 -3.14 -11.08 15.07
CA GLU A 26 -4.25 -10.89 16.01
C GLU A 26 -5.53 -10.40 15.35
N HIS A 27 -5.42 -9.48 14.38
CA HIS A 27 -6.57 -8.77 13.83
C HIS A 27 -7.04 -9.25 12.45
N PHE A 28 -6.17 -9.93 11.72
CA PHE A 28 -6.55 -10.53 10.45
C PHE A 28 -6.81 -12.01 10.69
N HIS A 29 -8.06 -12.42 10.45
CA HIS A 29 -8.36 -13.84 10.37
C HIS A 29 -7.53 -14.49 9.25
N PRO A 30 -7.16 -15.76 9.42
CA PRO A 30 -6.60 -16.53 8.32
C PRO A 30 -7.49 -16.42 7.10
N TRP A 31 -6.88 -16.10 5.97
CA TRP A 31 -7.54 -16.25 4.69
C TRP A 31 -7.73 -17.76 4.46
N PHE A 32 -8.86 -18.18 3.87
CA PHE A 32 -8.99 -19.58 3.52
C PHE A 32 -7.91 -19.94 2.50
N ALA A 33 -7.36 -21.15 2.60
CA ALA A 33 -6.35 -21.62 1.66
C ALA A 33 -6.92 -21.51 0.23
N GLY A 34 -6.32 -20.65 -0.60
CA GLY A 34 -6.79 -20.36 -1.96
C GLY A 34 -7.49 -19.02 -2.15
N ASP A 35 -7.81 -18.27 -1.08
CA ASP A 35 -8.35 -16.91 -1.24
C ASP A 35 -7.29 -16.04 -1.92
N TRP A 36 -6.08 -15.97 -1.36
CA TRP A 36 -4.95 -15.22 -1.93
C TRP A 36 -3.74 -16.15 -2.05
N PRO A 37 -3.39 -16.67 -3.24
CA PRO A 37 -2.19 -17.50 -3.41
C PRO A 37 -0.89 -16.71 -3.19
N GLY A 38 -0.99 -15.39 -3.22
CA GLY A 38 0.03 -14.41 -2.90
C GLY A 38 -0.46 -13.01 -3.24
N ALA A 39 0.34 -11.98 -2.97
CA ALA A 39 -0.04 -10.59 -3.19
C ALA A 39 1.08 -9.73 -3.76
N VAL A 40 0.72 -8.86 -4.69
CA VAL A 40 1.54 -7.70 -5.05
C VAL A 40 1.09 -6.51 -4.21
N LEU A 41 2.01 -5.96 -3.42
CA LEU A 41 1.82 -4.78 -2.60
C LEU A 41 2.33 -3.57 -3.38
N VAL A 42 1.46 -2.59 -3.62
CA VAL A 42 1.81 -1.38 -4.38
C VAL A 42 1.76 -0.18 -3.45
N ALA A 43 2.94 0.36 -3.14
CA ALA A 43 3.09 1.52 -2.27
C ALA A 43 3.26 2.79 -3.11
N ASP A 44 2.46 3.82 -2.83
CA ASP A 44 2.61 5.14 -3.43
C ASP A 44 3.39 6.07 -2.50
N PHE A 45 4.61 6.42 -2.88
CA PHE A 45 5.48 7.39 -2.22
C PHE A 45 5.75 8.61 -3.12
N ARG A 46 4.86 8.90 -4.07
CA ARG A 46 4.92 10.14 -4.86
C ARG A 46 4.75 11.38 -3.95
N PRO A 47 5.14 12.57 -4.41
CA PRO A 47 5.11 13.78 -3.57
C PRO A 47 3.78 14.08 -2.87
N SER A 48 2.60 13.76 -3.46
CA SER A 48 1.31 13.94 -2.76
C SER A 48 1.20 13.11 -1.48
N MET A 49 1.86 11.95 -1.45
CA MET A 49 1.85 11.01 -0.34
C MET A 49 2.83 11.38 0.79
N LEU A 50 3.82 12.23 0.53
CA LEU A 50 4.75 12.77 1.52
C LEU A 50 4.14 13.94 2.31
N SER A 51 2.88 13.78 2.71
CA SER A 51 2.10 14.76 3.43
C SER A 51 1.36 14.09 4.59
N GLY A 52 1.19 14.81 5.70
CA GLY A 52 0.54 14.30 6.90
C GLY A 52 0.03 15.43 7.78
N GLN A 53 -0.99 15.15 8.59
CA GLN A 53 -1.57 16.15 9.51
C GLN A 53 -1.19 15.92 10.98
N LEU A 54 -1.47 14.73 11.54
CA LEU A 54 -1.32 14.52 12.99
C LEU A 54 -0.30 13.44 13.39
N ARG A 55 -0.26 12.30 12.68
CA ARG A 55 0.49 11.11 13.15
C ARG A 55 1.58 10.62 12.21
N ALA A 56 1.37 10.73 10.91
CA ALA A 56 2.30 10.20 9.92
C ALA A 56 2.03 10.81 8.56
N PHE A 57 2.96 10.60 7.63
CA PHE A 57 2.66 10.81 6.22
C PHE A 57 1.68 9.75 5.71
N ARG A 58 0.89 10.11 4.69
CA ARG A 58 0.06 9.14 3.95
C ARG A 58 0.90 7.99 3.41
N SER A 59 2.12 8.27 2.94
CA SER A 59 3.11 7.26 2.53
C SER A 59 3.40 6.25 3.64
N VAL A 60 3.65 6.72 4.86
CA VAL A 60 3.94 5.86 6.02
C VAL A 60 2.72 5.02 6.38
N ALA A 61 1.53 5.62 6.46
CA ALA A 61 0.29 4.89 6.72
C ALA A 61 -0.01 3.82 5.65
N ALA A 62 0.25 4.16 4.37
CA ALA A 62 0.16 3.21 3.26
C ALA A 62 1.09 2.02 3.47
N ALA A 63 2.36 2.27 3.80
CA ALA A 63 3.36 1.22 4.03
C ALA A 63 3.02 0.34 5.24
N GLU A 64 2.53 0.91 6.33
CA GLU A 64 2.07 0.16 7.50
C GLU A 64 0.88 -0.75 7.17
N ALA A 65 -0.12 -0.24 6.43
CA ALA A 65 -1.26 -1.03 5.99
C ALA A 65 -0.85 -2.17 5.05
N LEU A 66 0.04 -1.90 4.09
CA LEU A 66 0.61 -2.93 3.21
C LEU A 66 1.43 -3.95 4.00
N ALA A 67 2.16 -3.54 5.03
CA ALA A 67 2.91 -4.45 5.89
C ALA A 67 1.99 -5.38 6.69
N LEU A 68 0.88 -4.88 7.24
CA LEU A 68 -0.14 -5.70 7.90
C LEU A 68 -0.69 -6.78 6.95
N ILE A 69 -1.04 -6.38 5.72
CA ILE A 69 -1.56 -7.31 4.70
C ILE A 69 -0.48 -8.32 4.30
N GLY A 70 0.73 -7.86 4.00
CA GLY A 70 1.85 -8.71 3.61
C GLY A 70 2.18 -9.75 4.67
N TRP A 71 2.24 -9.34 5.94
CA TRP A 71 2.43 -10.26 7.06
C TRP A 71 1.34 -11.33 7.12
N ARG A 72 0.07 -10.94 6.98
CA ARG A 72 -1.03 -11.91 6.95
C ARG A 72 -0.88 -12.90 5.79
N VAL A 73 -0.58 -12.42 4.58
CA VAL A 73 -0.40 -13.27 3.38
C VAL A 73 0.70 -14.30 3.61
N VAL A 74 1.87 -13.90 4.11
CA VAL A 74 2.97 -14.85 4.34
C VAL A 74 2.71 -15.79 5.53
N GLN A 75 1.93 -15.35 6.53
CA GLN A 75 1.48 -16.21 7.64
C GLN A 75 0.52 -17.31 7.17
N ASP A 76 -0.25 -17.05 6.10
CA ASP A 76 -1.09 -18.05 5.44
C ASP A 76 -0.35 -18.90 4.41
N GLY A 77 0.97 -18.71 4.26
CA GLY A 77 1.81 -19.48 3.33
C GLY A 77 1.84 -18.93 1.90
N GLY A 78 1.28 -17.74 1.66
CA GLY A 78 1.35 -17.05 0.38
C GLY A 78 2.71 -16.41 0.12
N TRP A 79 2.92 -15.96 -1.12
CA TRP A 79 4.05 -15.12 -1.51
C TRP A 79 3.67 -13.64 -1.51
N VAL A 80 4.66 -12.76 -1.40
CA VAL A 80 4.51 -11.30 -1.48
C VAL A 80 5.52 -10.71 -2.45
N ALA A 81 5.13 -9.69 -3.21
CA ALA A 81 5.99 -8.88 -4.07
C ALA A 81 5.72 -7.38 -3.82
N LEU A 82 6.68 -6.51 -4.16
CA LEU A 82 6.57 -5.06 -3.97
C LEU A 82 6.70 -4.32 -5.29
N LEU A 83 5.83 -3.34 -5.48
CA LEU A 83 6.03 -2.22 -6.40
C LEU A 83 5.88 -0.91 -5.61
N ALA A 84 6.98 -0.22 -5.34
CA ALA A 84 6.92 1.10 -4.71
C ALA A 84 7.14 2.20 -5.75
N LEU A 85 6.16 3.09 -5.86
CA LEU A 85 6.10 4.20 -6.80
C LEU A 85 6.59 5.48 -6.13
N GLY A 86 7.27 6.34 -6.88
CA GLY A 86 7.72 7.65 -6.42
C GLY A 86 7.91 8.61 -7.59
N ALA A 87 8.60 9.72 -7.38
CA ALA A 87 8.93 10.65 -8.46
C ALA A 87 10.09 10.15 -9.37
N SER A 88 10.72 9.04 -9.02
CA SER A 88 11.83 8.41 -9.76
C SER A 88 11.43 7.01 -10.25
N ALA A 89 12.42 6.24 -10.75
CA ALA A 89 12.19 4.86 -11.15
C ALA A 89 11.60 4.04 -9.99
N PRO A 90 10.59 3.20 -10.25
CA PRO A 90 9.95 2.43 -9.19
C PRO A 90 10.90 1.40 -8.59
N VAL A 91 10.76 1.16 -7.29
CA VAL A 91 11.44 0.06 -6.61
C VAL A 91 10.59 -1.20 -6.76
N VAL A 92 11.19 -2.25 -7.31
CA VAL A 92 10.53 -3.55 -7.52
C VAL A 92 11.25 -4.61 -6.70
N VAL A 93 10.50 -5.31 -5.85
CA VAL A 93 11.00 -6.51 -5.16
C VAL A 93 10.21 -7.71 -5.71
N PRO A 94 10.88 -8.73 -6.27
CA PRO A 94 10.22 -9.89 -6.85
C PRO A 94 9.47 -10.70 -5.78
N SER A 95 8.62 -11.62 -6.23
CA SER A 95 7.85 -12.48 -5.33
C SER A 95 8.75 -13.33 -4.43
N ALA A 96 8.54 -13.24 -3.12
CA ALA A 96 9.21 -14.05 -2.12
C ALA A 96 8.21 -14.62 -1.11
N GLN A 97 8.56 -15.73 -0.46
CA GLN A 97 7.68 -16.41 0.50
C GLN A 97 8.19 -16.27 1.94
N GLY A 98 7.26 -16.44 2.87
CA GLY A 98 7.56 -16.51 4.30
C GLY A 98 8.14 -15.23 4.88
N GLU A 99 8.66 -15.33 6.10
CA GLU A 99 9.15 -14.16 6.85
C GLU A 99 10.37 -13.50 6.20
N THR A 100 11.26 -14.29 5.61
CA THR A 100 12.42 -13.76 4.89
C THR A 100 11.98 -12.90 3.72
N GLY A 101 11.04 -13.38 2.90
CA GLY A 101 10.48 -12.60 1.81
C GLY A 101 9.83 -11.31 2.30
N MET A 102 9.02 -11.37 3.37
CA MET A 102 8.41 -10.17 3.92
C MET A 102 9.44 -9.14 4.46
N ARG A 103 10.59 -9.60 4.97
CA ARG A 103 11.70 -8.69 5.35
C ARG A 103 12.35 -8.01 4.15
N GLU A 104 12.44 -8.68 3.00
CA GLU A 104 12.90 -8.07 1.75
C GLU A 104 11.91 -7.00 1.27
N ILE A 105 10.61 -7.27 1.36
CA ILE A 105 9.55 -6.28 1.08
C ILE A 105 9.70 -5.06 1.98
N ILE A 106 9.88 -5.25 3.29
CA ILE A 106 10.06 -4.16 4.26
C ILE A 106 11.31 -3.33 3.93
N THR A 107 12.42 -3.98 3.59
CA THR A 107 13.64 -3.29 3.14
C THR A 107 13.36 -2.44 1.91
N GLY A 108 12.63 -2.99 0.92
CA GLY A 108 12.23 -2.26 -0.28
C GLY A 108 11.32 -1.07 -0.01
N LEU A 109 10.35 -1.20 0.91
CA LEU A 109 9.47 -0.11 1.33
C LEU A 109 10.28 1.04 1.96
N VAL A 110 11.19 0.72 2.88
CA VAL A 110 12.03 1.73 3.55
C VAL A 110 12.94 2.43 2.54
N ALA A 111 13.64 1.67 1.69
CA ALA A 111 14.55 2.25 0.69
C ALA A 111 13.81 3.15 -0.31
N ALA A 112 12.62 2.76 -0.76
CA ALA A 112 11.80 3.57 -1.66
C ALA A 112 11.30 4.85 -0.98
N HIS A 113 10.90 4.76 0.30
CA HIS A 113 10.46 5.92 1.07
C HIS A 113 11.60 6.92 1.31
N GLU A 114 12.78 6.44 1.72
CA GLU A 114 13.98 7.27 1.91
C GLU A 114 14.39 7.99 0.62
N ALA A 115 14.31 7.29 -0.53
CA ALA A 115 14.58 7.90 -1.84
C ALA A 115 13.57 9.00 -2.18
N ALA A 116 12.29 8.80 -1.87
CA ALA A 116 11.25 9.80 -2.07
C ALA A 116 11.45 11.03 -1.18
N GLU A 117 11.74 10.83 0.11
CA GLU A 117 12.07 11.91 1.05
C GLU A 117 13.30 12.70 0.60
N ALA A 118 14.36 12.02 0.17
CA ALA A 118 15.58 12.67 -0.32
C ALA A 118 15.30 13.58 -1.52
N MET A 119 14.44 13.15 -2.46
CA MET A 119 14.03 13.98 -3.60
C MET A 119 13.19 15.19 -3.17
N ALA A 120 12.25 15.00 -2.24
CA ALA A 120 11.45 16.11 -1.70
C ALA A 120 12.33 17.13 -0.97
N LEU A 121 13.32 16.68 -0.19
CA LEU A 121 14.31 17.54 0.46
C LEU A 121 15.20 18.28 -0.56
N ALA A 122 15.47 17.67 -1.71
CA ALA A 122 16.15 18.30 -2.84
C ALA A 122 15.26 19.29 -3.62
N GLY A 123 13.99 19.47 -3.21
CA GLY A 123 13.06 20.42 -3.82
C GLY A 123 12.29 19.86 -5.02
N SER A 124 12.34 18.55 -5.27
CA SER A 124 11.55 17.90 -6.31
C SER A 124 10.17 17.55 -5.78
N PHE A 125 9.16 18.32 -6.20
CA PHE A 125 7.76 18.13 -5.80
C PHE A 125 6.85 17.78 -6.97
N ASP A 126 7.42 17.53 -8.16
CA ASP A 126 6.66 17.11 -9.32
C ASP A 126 6.02 15.75 -9.04
N ASP A 127 4.69 15.72 -9.04
CA ASP A 127 3.91 14.53 -8.77
C ASP A 127 3.50 13.86 -10.10
N PRO A 128 4.22 12.83 -10.56
CA PRO A 128 3.91 12.19 -11.83
C PRO A 128 2.55 11.48 -11.75
N PRO A 129 1.80 11.36 -12.86
CA PRO A 129 0.55 10.61 -12.87
C PRO A 129 0.73 9.15 -12.42
N LEU A 130 -0.27 8.59 -11.72
CA LEU A 130 -0.19 7.23 -11.15
C LEU A 130 -0.14 6.14 -12.22
N VAL A 131 -0.99 6.26 -13.25
CA VAL A 131 -1.17 5.21 -14.28
C VAL A 131 0.14 4.74 -14.92
N PRO A 132 1.06 5.61 -15.38
CA PRO A 132 2.36 5.18 -15.89
C PRO A 132 3.16 4.29 -14.92
N GLY A 133 3.13 4.59 -13.62
CA GLY A 133 3.81 3.79 -12.58
C GLY A 133 3.25 2.38 -12.43
N LEU A 134 1.97 2.17 -12.74
CA LEU A 134 1.30 0.87 -12.65
C LEU A 134 1.67 -0.09 -13.81
N GLY A 135 2.47 0.34 -14.78
CA GLY A 135 2.87 -0.49 -15.93
C GLY A 135 3.69 -1.72 -15.52
N ALA A 136 4.50 -1.61 -14.46
CA ALA A 136 5.32 -2.72 -13.95
C ALA A 136 4.48 -3.90 -13.41
N LEU A 137 3.20 -3.69 -13.11
CA LEU A 137 2.32 -4.73 -12.59
C LEU A 137 2.10 -5.88 -13.57
N ASP A 138 2.15 -5.61 -14.88
CA ASP A 138 1.93 -6.65 -15.90
C ASP A 138 2.99 -7.76 -15.84
N ALA A 139 4.20 -7.43 -15.35
CA ALA A 139 5.29 -8.39 -15.17
C ALA A 139 5.33 -9.02 -13.77
N LEU A 140 4.76 -8.35 -12.76
CA LEU A 140 4.89 -8.73 -11.35
C LEU A 140 3.69 -9.54 -10.84
N ALA A 141 2.49 -9.28 -11.36
CA ALA A 141 1.25 -9.86 -10.86
C ALA A 141 0.93 -11.18 -11.58
N LEU A 142 0.92 -12.28 -10.83
CA LEU A 142 0.39 -13.55 -11.33
C LEU A 142 -1.15 -13.49 -11.39
N PRO A 143 -1.81 -14.09 -12.40
CA PRO A 143 -3.27 -14.17 -12.45
C PRO A 143 -3.85 -14.80 -11.18
N GLY A 144 -4.95 -14.23 -10.67
CA GLY A 144 -5.61 -14.64 -9.44
C GLY A 144 -4.92 -14.20 -8.14
N ALA A 145 -3.73 -13.56 -8.21
CA ALA A 145 -3.09 -12.99 -7.03
C ALA A 145 -3.87 -11.79 -6.46
N GLY A 146 -3.67 -11.52 -5.18
CA GLY A 146 -4.06 -10.25 -4.56
C GLY A 146 -3.26 -9.11 -5.16
N LEU A 147 -3.92 -8.00 -5.46
CA LEU A 147 -3.26 -6.78 -5.88
C LEU A 147 -3.75 -5.63 -5.00
N VAL A 148 -2.88 -5.10 -4.16
CA VAL A 148 -3.24 -4.06 -3.19
C VAL A 148 -2.53 -2.77 -3.55
N ILE A 149 -3.30 -1.75 -3.92
CA ILE A 149 -2.76 -0.42 -4.26
C ILE A 149 -3.10 0.55 -3.15
N ALA A 150 -2.08 1.05 -2.44
CA ALA A 150 -2.25 2.06 -1.40
C ALA A 150 -1.75 3.43 -1.91
N SER A 151 -2.68 4.37 -2.10
CA SER A 151 -2.45 5.69 -2.70
C SER A 151 -3.49 6.70 -2.22
N GLY A 152 -3.17 7.98 -2.31
CA GLY A 152 -4.12 9.09 -2.15
C GLY A 152 -4.86 9.45 -3.44
N PHE A 153 -4.46 8.86 -4.58
CA PHE A 153 -5.10 9.01 -5.89
C PHE A 153 -5.28 10.47 -6.38
N GLU A 154 -4.51 11.43 -5.86
CA GLU A 154 -4.66 12.86 -6.18
C GLU A 154 -4.30 13.15 -7.65
N MET A 155 -3.25 12.49 -8.14
CA MET A 155 -2.79 12.58 -9.52
C MET A 155 -2.96 11.21 -10.21
N PRO A 156 -4.20 10.81 -10.58
CA PRO A 156 -4.46 9.47 -11.12
C PRO A 156 -3.86 9.27 -12.51
N GLY A 157 -3.90 10.31 -13.35
CA GLY A 157 -3.56 10.20 -14.77
C GLY A 157 -4.73 9.73 -15.64
N GLN A 158 -4.54 9.83 -16.97
CA GLN A 158 -5.57 9.43 -17.92
C GLN A 158 -5.76 7.90 -17.93
N GLY A 159 -7.02 7.46 -18.02
CA GLY A 159 -7.34 6.04 -18.20
C GLY A 159 -7.24 5.17 -16.94
N LEU A 160 -7.13 5.76 -15.74
CA LEU A 160 -7.02 4.99 -14.49
C LEU A 160 -8.19 3.99 -14.33
N GLY A 161 -9.43 4.42 -14.56
CA GLY A 161 -10.60 3.53 -14.47
C GLY A 161 -10.47 2.28 -15.35
N ALA A 162 -10.13 2.44 -16.63
CA ALA A 162 -9.94 1.33 -17.55
C ALA A 162 -8.76 0.42 -17.14
N ARG A 163 -7.68 0.99 -16.58
CA ARG A 163 -6.57 0.22 -16.04
C ARG A 163 -6.98 -0.61 -14.83
N LEU A 164 -7.71 -0.02 -13.89
CA LEU A 164 -8.22 -0.71 -12.70
C LEU A 164 -9.24 -1.80 -13.06
N GLU A 165 -10.13 -1.56 -14.02
CA GLU A 165 -11.05 -2.58 -14.54
C GLU A 165 -10.29 -3.77 -15.13
N THR A 166 -9.22 -3.50 -15.89
CA THR A 166 -8.36 -4.55 -16.46
C THR A 166 -7.69 -5.39 -15.38
N LEU A 167 -7.15 -4.73 -14.35
CA LEU A 167 -6.52 -5.40 -13.21
C LEU A 167 -7.55 -6.21 -12.40
N CYS A 168 -8.74 -5.68 -12.16
CA CYS A 168 -9.80 -6.34 -11.40
C CYS A 168 -10.33 -7.61 -12.09
N ARG A 169 -10.26 -7.69 -13.43
CA ARG A 169 -10.64 -8.91 -14.17
C ARG A 169 -9.64 -10.06 -13.99
N ALA A 170 -8.37 -9.75 -13.71
CA ALA A 170 -7.30 -10.73 -13.62
C ALA A 170 -6.84 -11.01 -12.17
N HIS A 171 -7.11 -10.09 -11.25
CA HIS A 171 -6.57 -10.09 -9.89
C HIS A 171 -7.64 -9.74 -8.85
N LEU A 172 -7.40 -10.15 -7.61
CA LEU A 172 -8.19 -9.74 -6.46
C LEU A 172 -7.76 -8.33 -6.05
N LEU A 173 -8.24 -7.34 -6.79
CA LEU A 173 -7.88 -5.94 -6.62
C LEU A 173 -8.47 -5.36 -5.33
N ARG A 174 -7.63 -4.65 -4.57
CA ARG A 174 -8.02 -3.85 -3.40
C ARG A 174 -7.32 -2.49 -3.50
N LEU A 175 -8.08 -1.44 -3.27
CA LEU A 175 -7.58 -0.07 -3.31
C LEU A 175 -7.64 0.49 -1.89
N LEU A 176 -6.51 0.89 -1.32
CA LEU A 176 -6.46 1.61 -0.05
C LEU A 176 -6.34 3.09 -0.37
N HIS A 177 -7.43 3.83 -0.18
CA HIS A 177 -7.45 5.28 -0.37
C HIS A 177 -6.95 5.95 0.91
N VAL A 178 -5.73 6.45 0.89
CA VAL A 178 -5.07 7.01 2.07
C VAL A 178 -5.33 8.51 2.17
N THR A 179 -5.87 8.92 3.32
CA THR A 179 -6.35 10.27 3.59
C THR A 179 -5.81 10.75 4.94
N ASP A 180 -5.85 12.06 5.21
CA ASP A 180 -5.45 12.63 6.51
C ASP A 180 -6.66 12.97 7.40
N GLY A 181 -7.76 12.23 7.31
CA GLY A 181 -8.97 12.45 8.10
C GLY A 181 -10.20 11.88 7.42
N LYS A 182 -11.35 11.93 8.11
CA LYS A 182 -12.64 11.41 7.62
C LYS A 182 -13.25 12.27 6.51
N ASP A 183 -12.62 12.35 5.36
CA ASP A 183 -13.31 12.74 4.14
C ASP A 183 -13.80 11.48 3.43
N GLY A 184 -15.07 11.16 3.66
CA GLY A 184 -15.82 10.13 2.95
C GLY A 184 -15.87 8.79 3.68
N ASP A 185 -17.08 8.39 4.08
CA ASP A 185 -17.39 6.97 4.23
C ASP A 185 -17.09 6.31 2.88
N PRO A 186 -16.19 5.31 2.79
CA PRO A 186 -15.85 4.72 1.51
C PRO A 186 -17.10 4.06 0.94
N ASP A 187 -17.66 4.64 -0.13
CA ASP A 187 -18.60 3.93 -0.98
C ASP A 187 -17.85 2.71 -1.54
N PRO A 188 -18.22 1.47 -1.19
CA PRO A 188 -17.51 0.28 -1.59
C PRO A 188 -17.86 -0.09 -3.03
N GLN A 189 -17.62 0.82 -3.97
CA GLN A 189 -17.57 0.50 -5.38
C GLN A 189 -16.12 0.16 -5.71
N CYS A 190 -15.86 -1.09 -6.10
CA CYS A 190 -14.56 -1.66 -6.48
C CYS A 190 -13.51 -1.87 -5.37
N GLY A 191 -13.88 -2.50 -4.24
CA GLY A 191 -12.90 -2.95 -3.25
C GLY A 191 -12.05 -1.82 -2.65
N LEU A 192 -12.57 -0.60 -2.70
CA LEU A 192 -12.00 0.61 -2.12
C LEU A 192 -12.17 0.59 -0.60
N VAL A 193 -11.09 0.86 0.10
CA VAL A 193 -10.98 0.85 1.56
C VAL A 193 -10.36 2.19 1.96
N ALA A 194 -11.09 3.01 2.72
CA ALA A 194 -10.56 4.28 3.20
C ALA A 194 -9.57 4.02 4.35
N LEU A 195 -8.40 4.64 4.29
CA LEU A 195 -7.37 4.58 5.31
C LEU A 195 -7.09 5.99 5.82
N ASP A 196 -7.29 6.21 7.12
CA ASP A 196 -6.93 7.48 7.78
C ASP A 196 -5.50 7.40 8.31
N ALA A 197 -4.60 8.19 7.76
CA ALA A 197 -3.19 8.24 8.12
C ALA A 197 -2.94 8.73 9.57
N ASN A 198 -3.94 9.36 10.19
CA ASN A 198 -3.88 9.76 11.58
C ASN A 198 -4.14 8.60 12.56
N LEU A 199 -4.75 7.52 12.10
CA LEU A 199 -4.96 6.34 12.92
C LEU A 199 -3.67 5.52 12.98
N PRO A 200 -3.27 5.04 14.16
CA PRO A 200 -2.13 4.15 14.27
C PRO A 200 -2.50 2.74 13.75
N PRO A 201 -1.52 1.94 13.32
CA PRO A 201 -1.77 0.68 12.63
C PRO A 201 -2.57 -0.34 13.45
N GLU A 202 -2.45 -0.35 14.77
CA GLU A 202 -3.24 -1.19 15.67
C GLU A 202 -4.75 -0.86 15.65
N GLN A 203 -5.12 0.39 15.36
CA GLN A 203 -6.51 0.80 15.21
C GLN A 203 -7.03 0.55 13.78
N VAL A 204 -6.14 0.61 12.79
CA VAL A 204 -6.46 0.30 11.39
C VAL A 204 -6.67 -1.20 11.17
N ALA A 205 -5.86 -2.05 11.81
CA ALA A 205 -5.81 -3.48 11.54
C ALA A 205 -7.17 -4.21 11.63
N PRO A 206 -8.02 -4.00 12.66
CA PRO A 206 -9.34 -4.64 12.73
C PRO A 206 -10.25 -4.27 11.55
N TYR A 207 -10.24 -3.00 11.14
CA TYR A 207 -11.04 -2.50 10.03
C TYR A 207 -10.55 -3.07 8.71
N LEU A 208 -9.23 -3.04 8.48
CA LEU A 208 -8.61 -3.53 7.25
C LEU A 208 -8.86 -5.04 7.07
N GLY A 209 -8.72 -5.83 8.15
CA GLY A 209 -9.06 -7.25 8.13
C GLY A 209 -10.54 -7.55 7.88
N GLN A 210 -11.47 -6.64 8.23
CA GLN A 210 -12.88 -6.77 7.88
C GLN A 210 -13.16 -6.37 6.43
N ALA A 211 -12.60 -5.26 5.98
CA ALA A 211 -12.86 -4.71 4.66
C ALA A 211 -12.35 -5.62 3.53
N LEU A 212 -11.16 -6.21 3.72
CA LEU A 212 -10.53 -7.06 2.71
C LEU A 212 -11.26 -8.39 2.45
N ARG A 213 -12.06 -8.86 3.42
CA ARG A 213 -12.92 -10.07 3.31
C ARG A 213 -14.06 -9.92 2.31
N ARG A 214 -14.50 -8.70 2.00
CA ARG A 214 -15.63 -8.50 1.08
C ARG A 214 -15.15 -8.74 -0.34
N ALA A 215 -15.74 -9.72 -1.03
CA ALA A 215 -15.50 -9.97 -2.44
C ALA A 215 -15.84 -8.72 -3.27
N CYS A 216 -15.13 -8.51 -4.38
CA CYS A 216 -15.55 -7.51 -5.36
C CYS A 216 -16.96 -7.86 -5.86
N PRO A 217 -17.89 -6.90 -5.96
CA PRO A 217 -19.26 -7.16 -6.40
C PRO A 217 -19.41 -7.55 -7.87
N TYR A 218 -18.30 -7.67 -8.61
CA TYR A 218 -18.26 -8.04 -10.03
C TYR A 218 -17.62 -9.42 -10.29
N GLY A 219 -17.55 -10.27 -9.25
CA GLY A 219 -17.19 -11.69 -9.36
C GLY A 219 -18.42 -12.57 -9.50
#